data_AF-A0A960DCV8-F1
#
_entry.id   AF-A0A960DCV8-F1
#
_cell.length_a   1.000
_cell.length_b   1.000
_cell.length_c   1.000
_cell.angle_alpha   90.00
_cell.angle_beta   90.00
_cell.angle_gamma   90.00
#
_symmetry.space_group_name_H-M   'P 1'
#
loop_
_entity.id
_entity.type
_entity.pdbx_description
1 polymer ?
#
loop_
_entity_poly.entity_id
_entity_poly.type
_entity_poly.pdbx_seq_one_letter_code
_entity_poly.pdbx_strand_id
1 'polypeptide(L)' 'ADADASLAELAALAETAGSEVLEGLIQRRDKPDPSTYIGSGKAQELREVVLATGADTVICDGE' A
#
# COMPACT_ATOMS: atom_id res chain seq x y z
N ALA A 1 -13.06 7.74 -2.52
CA ALA A 1 -13.07 9.15 -2.09
C ALA A 1 -12.16 9.30 -0.88
N ASP A 2 -12.49 8.68 0.26
CA ASP A 2 -11.64 8.76 1.45
C ASP A 2 -10.31 7.99 1.26
N ALA A 3 -10.37 6.69 0.97
CA ALA A 3 -9.18 5.87 0.75
C ALA A 3 -8.25 6.37 -0.38
N ASP A 4 -8.80 6.99 -1.44
CA ASP A 4 -7.99 7.58 -2.51
C ASP A 4 -7.27 8.85 -2.04
N ALA A 5 -7.92 9.65 -1.19
CA ALA A 5 -7.32 10.83 -0.58
C ALA A 5 -6.25 10.45 0.44
N SER A 6 -6.52 9.48 1.32
CA SER A 6 -5.53 8.95 2.27
C SER A 6 -4.31 8.38 1.55
N LEU A 7 -4.50 7.63 0.45
CA LEU A 7 -3.38 7.11 -0.33
C LEU A 7 -2.56 8.23 -0.98
N ALA A 8 -3.21 9.27 -1.49
CA ALA A 8 -2.53 10.43 -2.07
C ALA A 8 -1.74 11.21 -1.00
N GLU A 9 -2.28 11.36 0.21
CA GLU A 9 -1.58 11.97 1.34
C GLU A 9 -0.37 11.12 1.76
N LEU A 10 -0.55 9.81 1.91
CA LEU A 10 0.53 8.89 2.27
C LEU A 10 1.68 8.95 1.25
N ALA A 11 1.36 9.02 -0.04
CA ALA A 11 2.35 9.21 -1.10
C ALA A 11 3.11 10.54 -0.94
N ALA A 12 2.41 11.65 -0.71
CA ALA A 12 3.04 12.96 -0.51
C ALA A 12 3.96 13.00 0.72
N LEU A 13 3.59 12.31 1.80
CA LEU A 13 4.43 12.16 3.00
C LEU A 13 5.69 11.35 2.71
N ALA A 14 5.57 10.24 1.98
CA ALA A 14 6.70 9.41 1.58
C ALA A 14 7.68 10.17 0.66
N GLU A 15 7.17 10.92 -0.30
CA GLU A 15 7.96 11.79 -1.18
C GLU A 15 8.70 12.86 -0.39
N THR A 16 8.02 13.50 0.58
CA THR A 16 8.64 14.50 1.47
C THR A 16 9.74 13.88 2.34
N ALA A 17 9.61 12.60 2.71
CA ALA A 17 10.64 11.83 3.41
C ALA A 17 11.79 11.36 2.49
N GLY A 18 11.75 11.68 1.20
CA GLY A 18 12.80 11.35 0.23
C GLY A 18 12.62 10.00 -0.46
N SER A 19 11.45 9.38 -0.36
CA SER A 19 11.12 8.14 -1.09
C SER A 19 10.61 8.44 -2.49
N GLU A 20 10.82 7.53 -3.43
CA GLU A 20 10.14 7.53 -4.74
C GLU A 20 8.93 6.58 -4.66
N VAL A 21 7.72 7.07 -4.97
CA VAL A 21 6.51 6.25 -4.93
C VAL A 21 6.31 5.57 -6.29
N LEU A 22 6.49 4.25 -6.32
CA LEU A 22 6.44 3.47 -7.57
C LEU A 22 5.04 2.98 -7.94
N GLU A 23 4.20 2.63 -6.95
CA GLU A 23 2.85 2.11 -7.17
C GLU A 23 1.99 2.25 -5.90
N GLY A 24 0.67 2.36 -6.05
CA GLY A 24 -0.28 2.48 -4.94
C GLY A 24 -1.39 1.43 -5.00
N LEU A 25 -1.66 0.75 -3.87
CA LEU A 25 -2.70 -0.28 -3.78
C LEU A 25 -3.70 0.06 -2.68
N ILE A 26 -5.00 -0.09 -2.99
CA ILE A 26 -6.09 0.08 -2.02
C ILE A 26 -6.71 -1.28 -1.72
N GLN A 27 -6.98 -1.52 -0.44
CA GLN A 27 -7.77 -2.66 0.02
C GLN A 27 -8.97 -2.19 0.84
N ARG A 28 -10.19 -2.60 0.44
CA ARG A 28 -11.43 -2.29 1.16
C ARG A 28 -11.88 -3.50 1.95
N ARG A 29 -11.87 -3.41 3.29
CA ARG A 29 -12.28 -4.49 4.19
C ARG A 29 -12.68 -3.91 5.55
N ASP A 30 -13.69 -4.50 6.20
CA ASP A 30 -14.25 -3.95 7.45
C ASP A 30 -13.34 -4.10 8.68
N LYS A 31 -12.45 -5.10 8.68
CA LYS A 31 -11.51 -5.42 9.79
C LYS A 31 -10.27 -6.04 9.20
N PRO A 32 -9.04 -5.79 9.67
CA PRO A 32 -7.83 -6.42 9.11
C PRO A 32 -7.83 -7.95 9.15
N ASP A 33 -7.14 -8.58 8.20
CA ASP A 33 -6.92 -10.02 8.18
C ASP A 33 -5.97 -10.46 9.29
N PRO A 34 -6.33 -11.45 10.13
CA PRO A 34 -5.46 -11.87 11.23
C PRO A 34 -4.09 -12.39 10.78
N SER A 35 -3.99 -12.93 9.56
CA SER A 35 -2.75 -13.53 9.06
C SER A 35 -1.93 -12.59 8.20
N THR A 36 -2.57 -11.71 7.45
CA THR A 36 -1.91 -10.92 6.39
C THR A 36 -2.26 -9.44 6.41
N TYR A 37 -3.10 -8.98 7.35
CA TYR A 37 -3.65 -7.62 7.44
C TYR A 37 -4.57 -7.23 6.25
N ILE A 38 -4.10 -7.38 5.01
CA ILE A 38 -4.79 -7.05 3.76
C ILE A 38 -5.51 -8.23 3.10
N GLY A 39 -5.27 -9.47 3.55
CA GLY A 39 -5.80 -10.70 2.96
C GLY A 39 -4.82 -11.34 1.96
N SER A 40 -4.82 -12.67 1.88
CA SER A 40 -3.83 -13.45 1.12
C SER A 40 -3.78 -13.13 -0.37
N GLY A 41 -4.93 -12.88 -1.01
CA GLY A 41 -4.98 -12.50 -2.42
C GLY A 41 -4.31 -11.14 -2.69
N LYS A 42 -4.64 -10.13 -1.87
CA LYS A 42 -4.03 -8.80 -1.98
C LYS A 42 -2.55 -8.82 -1.62
N ALA A 43 -2.14 -9.68 -0.69
CA ALA A 43 -0.72 -9.89 -0.38
C ALA A 43 0.07 -10.51 -1.55
N GLN A 44 -0.55 -11.40 -2.32
CA GLN A 44 0.06 -11.94 -3.55
C GLN A 44 0.17 -10.86 -4.64
N GLU A 45 -0.88 -10.07 -4.84
CA GLU A 45 -0.87 -8.93 -5.77
C GLU A 45 0.23 -7.92 -5.40
N LEU A 46 0.34 -7.55 -4.11
CA LEU A 46 1.42 -6.69 -3.62
C LEU A 46 2.80 -7.27 -3.91
N ARG A 47 2.99 -8.58 -3.70
CA ARG A 47 4.25 -9.25 -4.03
C ARG A 47 4.58 -9.14 -5.51
N GLU A 48 3.61 -9.32 -6.39
CA GLU A 48 3.82 -9.21 -7.84
C GLU A 48 4.21 -7.78 -8.24
N VAL A 49 3.54 -6.78 -7.67
CA VAL A 49 3.89 -5.36 -7.87
C VAL A 49 5.34 -5.09 -7.43
N VAL A 50 5.71 -5.48 -6.21
CA VAL A 50 7.07 -5.30 -5.70
C VAL A 50 8.12 -5.94 -6.61
N LEU A 51 7.88 -7.15 -7.10
CA LEU A 51 8.80 -7.83 -8.01
C LEU A 51 8.88 -7.16 -9.38
N ALA A 52 7.77 -6.57 -9.87
CA ALA A 52 7.71 -5.91 -11.16
C ALA A 52 8.33 -4.51 -11.13
N THR A 53 8.11 -3.76 -10.06
CA THR A 53 8.61 -2.38 -9.90
C THR A 53 10.02 -2.32 -9.32
N GLY A 54 10.43 -3.35 -8.58
CA GLY A 54 11.70 -3.34 -7.84
C GLY A 54 11.64 -2.53 -6.55
N ALA A 55 10.45 -2.25 -6.02
CA ALA A 55 10.30 -1.55 -4.74
C ALA A 55 11.06 -2.26 -3.61
N ASP A 56 11.85 -1.53 -2.83
CA ASP A 56 12.57 -2.07 -1.66
C ASP A 56 11.80 -1.90 -0.34
N THR A 57 10.81 -1.00 -0.33
CA THR A 57 10.05 -0.59 0.84
C THR A 57 8.56 -0.59 0.51
N VAL A 58 7.76 -1.12 1.43
CA VAL A 58 6.29 -1.04 1.38
C VAL A 58 5.82 -0.27 2.60
N ILE A 59 5.04 0.78 2.36
CA ILE A 59 4.40 1.59 3.40
C ILE A 59 2.91 1.27 3.35
N CYS A 60 2.34 0.89 4.49
CA CYS A 60 0.93 0.58 4.64
C CYS A 60 0.33 1.48 5.71
N ASP A 61 -0.88 1.96 5.44
CA ASP A 61 -1.74 2.62 6.42
C ASP A 61 -3.12 1.98 6.41
N GLY A 62 -3.81 2.03 7.54
CA GLY A 62 -5.10 1.36 7.74
C GLY A 62 -6.05 2.10 8.65
N GLU A 63 -5.97 3.44 8.66
CA GLU A 63 -7.11 4.29 9.03
C GLU A 63 -8.36 4.01 8.18
#